data_AF-A0A401ZLV6-F1
#
_entry.id   AF-A0A401ZLV6-F1
#
_cell.length_a   1.000
_cell.length_b   1.000
_cell.length_c   1.000
_cell.angle_alpha   90.00
_cell.angle_beta   90.00
_cell.angle_gamma   90.00
#
_symmetry.space_group_name_H-M   'P 1'
#
loop_
_entity.id
_entity.type
_entity.pdbx_description
1 polymer ?
#
loop_
_entity_poly.entity_id
_entity_poly.type
_entity_poly.pdbx_seq_one_letter_code
_entity_poly.pdbx_strand_id
1 'polypeptide(L)' 'MLTLMGTHLQKREPITPEQTAWYHKSEATFHDVLASIRVQIWKQQINLTAAHDPAVRLLGSSVLDRLLFAACF' A
#
# COMPACT_ATOMS: atom_id res chain seq x y z
N MET A 1 5.78 -12.65 11.40
CA MET A 1 6.35 -11.35 10.96
C MET A 1 5.29 -10.50 10.26
N LEU A 2 4.65 -10.96 9.17
CA LEU A 2 3.58 -10.23 8.46
C LEU A 2 2.39 -9.84 9.34
N THR A 3 1.92 -10.75 10.21
CA THR A 3 0.84 -10.48 11.17
C THR A 3 1.17 -9.40 12.20
N LEU A 4 2.43 -9.32 12.65
CA LEU A 4 2.90 -8.28 13.57
C LEU A 4 2.98 -6.91 12.87
N MET A 5 3.47 -6.91 11.63
CA MET A 5 3.53 -5.70 10.80
C MET A 5 2.12 -5.19 10.46
N GLY A 6 1.20 -6.11 10.14
CA GLY A 6 -0.21 -5.79 9.89
C GLY A 6 -0.91 -5.20 11.11
N THR A 7 -0.71 -5.79 12.30
CA THR A 7 -1.27 -5.23 13.55
C THR A 7 -0.67 -3.87 13.91
N HIS A 8 0.62 -3.66 13.65
CA HIS A 8 1.24 -2.35 13.83
C HIS A 8 0.67 -1.31 12.85
N LEU A 9 0.43 -1.68 11.59
CA LEU A 9 -0.18 -0.80 10.60
C LEU A 9 -1.62 -0.46 10.97
N GLN A 10 -2.45 -1.45 11.32
CA GLN A 10 -3.84 -1.26 11.75
C GLN A 10 -3.97 -0.29 12.93
N LYS A 11 -2.98 -0.28 13.84
CA LYS A 11 -2.94 0.64 14.99
C LYS A 11 -2.60 2.08 14.61
N ARG A 12 -1.85 2.29 13.52
CA ARG A 12 -1.50 3.62 13.02
C ARG A 12 -2.63 4.20 12.18
N GLU A 13 -3.20 3.38 11.30
CA GLU A 13 -4.28 3.76 10.40
C GLU A 13 -5.12 2.51 10.10
N PRO A 14 -6.46 2.60 10.11
CA PRO A 14 -7.31 1.47 9.76
C PRO A 14 -7.03 0.99 8.34
N ILE A 15 -6.73 -0.30 8.18
CA ILE A 15 -6.64 -0.92 6.86
C ILE A 15 -8.06 -1.00 6.30
N THR A 16 -8.29 -0.27 5.21
CA THR A 16 -9.57 -0.32 4.50
C THR A 16 -9.58 -1.56 3.62
N PRO A 17 -10.56 -2.46 3.76
CA PRO A 17 -10.68 -3.62 2.89
C PRO A 17 -10.93 -3.18 1.44
N GLU A 18 -10.19 -3.75 0.51
CA GLU A 18 -10.46 -3.58 -0.91
C GLU A 18 -11.80 -4.26 -1.23
N GLN A 19 -12.71 -3.55 -1.89
CA GLN A 19 -14.06 -4.07 -2.15
C GLN A 19 -14.14 -4.61 -3.57
N THR A 20 -14.63 -5.82 -3.70
CA THR A 20 -14.91 -6.40 -5.02
C THR A 20 -16.38 -6.21 -5.37
N ALA A 21 -16.69 -6.08 -6.66
CA ALA A 21 -18.06 -5.84 -7.12
C ALA A 21 -19.06 -6.96 -6.77
N TRP A 22 -18.56 -8.16 -6.45
CA TRP A 22 -19.36 -9.36 -6.26
C TRP A 22 -19.41 -9.85 -4.80
N TYR A 23 -18.62 -9.26 -3.90
CA TYR A 23 -18.61 -9.62 -2.48
C TYR A 23 -18.21 -8.43 -1.60
N HIS A 24 -19.06 -8.11 -0.63
CA HIS A 24 -18.80 -7.03 0.32
C HIS A 24 -18.00 -7.55 1.52
N LYS A 25 -16.74 -7.09 1.65
CA LYS A 25 -15.89 -7.44 2.79
C LYS A 25 -16.23 -6.52 3.96
N SER A 26 -16.69 -7.08 5.08
CA SER A 26 -16.93 -6.34 6.33
C SER A 26 -15.65 -6.06 7.13
N GLU A 27 -14.62 -6.87 6.92
CA GLU A 27 -13.35 -6.78 7.63
C GLU A 27 -12.17 -6.92 6.67
N ALA A 28 -11.03 -6.33 7.03
CA ALA A 28 -9.78 -6.49 6.31
C ALA A 28 -9.32 -7.95 6.35
N THR A 29 -9.04 -8.52 5.17
CA THR A 29 -8.52 -9.88 5.03
C THR A 29 -6.99 -9.89 5.04
N PHE A 30 -6.41 -11.10 5.07
CA PHE A 30 -4.96 -11.26 4.92
C PHE A 30 -4.42 -10.62 3.63
N HIS A 31 -5.20 -10.67 2.54
CA HIS A 31 -4.82 -10.02 1.28
C HIS A 31 -4.71 -8.50 1.45
N ASP A 32 -5.70 -7.86 2.08
CA ASP A 32 -5.71 -6.42 2.31
C ASP A 32 -4.53 -6.00 3.20
N VAL A 33 -4.25 -6.78 4.24
CA VAL A 33 -3.08 -6.56 5.12
C VAL A 33 -1.77 -6.68 4.35
N LEU A 34 -1.62 -7.72 3.51
CA LEU A 34 -0.41 -7.93 2.72
C LEU A 34 -0.22 -6.81 1.69
N ALA A 35 -1.30 -6.38 1.03
CA ALA A 35 -1.31 -5.28 0.09
C ALA A 35 -0.86 -3.96 0.77
N SER A 36 -1.40 -3.63 1.94
CA SER A 36 -0.98 -2.46 2.72
C SER A 36 0.49 -2.51 3.11
N ILE A 37 1.01 -3.69 3.53
CA ILE A 37 2.43 -3.86 3.84
C ILE A 37 3.29 -3.60 2.59
N ARG A 38 2.89 -4.12 1.43
CA ARG A 38 3.62 -3.90 0.15
C ARG A 38 3.68 -2.42 -0.22
N VAL A 39 2.58 -1.69 -0.08
CA VAL A 39 2.55 -0.24 -0.33
C VAL A 39 3.59 0.48 0.54
N GLN A 40 3.68 0.14 1.83
CA GLN A 40 4.65 0.76 2.74
C GLN A 40 6.10 0.42 2.37
N ILE A 41 6.37 -0.83 2.00
CA ILE A 41 7.69 -1.25 1.53
C ILE A 41 8.06 -0.49 0.26
N TRP A 42 7.16 -0.39 -0.72
CA TRP A 42 7.41 0.35 -1.95
C TRP A 42 7.64 1.83 -1.72
N LYS A 43 6.81 2.49 -0.90
CA LYS A 43 7.01 3.90 -0.52
C LYS A 43 8.38 4.11 0.14
N GLN A 44 8.78 3.22 1.03
CA GLN A 44 10.10 3.28 1.66
C GLN A 44 11.23 3.06 0.64
N GLN A 45 11.09 2.08 -0.25
CA GLN A 45 12.08 1.79 -1.29
C GLN A 45 12.23 2.97 -2.25
N ILE A 46 11.14 3.53 -2.75
CA ILE A 46 11.14 4.71 -3.63
C ILE A 46 11.85 5.88 -2.95
N ASN A 47 11.57 6.13 -1.67
CA ASN A 47 12.24 7.19 -0.90
C ASN A 47 13.75 6.94 -0.74
N LEU A 48 14.19 5.68 -0.63
CA LEU A 48 15.59 5.35 -0.43
C LEU A 48 16.40 5.32 -1.74
N THR A 49 15.81 4.81 -2.82
CA THR A 49 16.53 4.50 -4.06
C THR A 49 16.26 5.50 -5.18
N ALA A 50 15.08 6.12 -5.19
CA ALA A 50 14.62 6.93 -6.32
C ALA A 50 14.24 8.37 -5.93
N ALA A 51 14.39 8.79 -4.67
CA ALA A 51 14.10 10.16 -4.24
C ALA A 51 14.94 11.23 -4.97
N HIS A 52 16.13 10.86 -5.44
CA HIS A 52 17.01 11.72 -6.23
C HIS A 52 16.82 11.56 -7.75
N ASP A 53 16.00 10.60 -8.19
CA ASP A 53 15.70 10.40 -9.60
C ASP A 53 14.70 11.48 -10.05
N PRO A 54 15.05 12.34 -11.01
CA PRO A 54 14.16 13.38 -11.52
C PRO A 54 12.88 12.80 -12.13
N ALA A 55 12.91 11.59 -12.69
CA ALA A 55 11.73 10.94 -13.25
C ALA A 55 10.67 10.63 -12.17
N VAL A 56 11.10 10.26 -10.97
CA VAL A 56 10.19 10.00 -9.84
C VAL A 56 9.64 11.30 -9.25
N ARG A 57 10.43 12.37 -9.23
CA ARG A 57 9.94 13.71 -8.80
C ARG A 57 8.88 14.28 -9.75
N LEU A 58 8.90 13.87 -11.02
CA LEU A 58 7.91 14.26 -12.02
C LEU A 58 6.60 13.48 -11.90
N LEU A 59 6.59 12.34 -11.19
CA LEU A 59 5.36 11.62 -10.89
C LEU A 59 4.59 12.39 -9.82
N GLY A 60 3.43 12.94 -10.20
CA GLY A 60 2.48 13.47 -9.24
C GLY A 60 2.04 12.38 -8.24
N SER A 61 1.73 12.78 -7.00
CA SER A 61 1.30 11.86 -5.94
C SER A 61 0.16 10.95 -6.37
N SER A 62 -0.80 11.47 -7.14
CA SER A 62 -1.93 10.71 -7.66
C SER A 62 -1.55 9.61 -8.67
N VAL A 63 -0.52 9.84 -9.49
CA VAL A 63 -0.02 8.83 -10.43
C VAL A 63 0.73 7.76 -9.67
N LEU A 64 1.56 8.17 -8.71
CA LEU A 64 2.28 7.23 -7.86
C LEU A 64 1.33 6.35 -7.06
N ASP A 65 0.27 6.92 -6.48
CA ASP A 65 -0.74 6.16 -5.75
C ASP A 65 -1.46 5.13 -6.64
N ARG A 66 -1.73 5.47 -7.91
CA ARG A 66 -2.31 4.52 -8.89
C ARG A 66 -1.35 3.39 -9.24
N LEU A 67 -0.06 3.68 -9.42
CA LEU A 67 0.96 2.67 -9.68
C LEU A 67 1.15 1.75 -8.47
N LEU A 68 1.16 2.32 -7.27
CA LEU A 68 1.21 1.57 -6.02
C LEU A 68 -0.04 0.69 -5.86
N PHE A 69 -1.22 1.20 -6.19
CA PHE A 69 -2.45 0.41 -6.20
C PHE A 69 -2.33 -0.77 -7.16
N ALA A 70 -2.01 -0.52 -8.44
CA ALA A 70 -1.88 -1.57 -9.46
C ALA A 70 -0.78 -2.63 -9.15
N ALA A 71 0.26 -2.26 -8.42
CA ALA A 71 1.32 -3.19 -8.03
C ALA A 71 1.00 -3.99 -6.76
N CYS A 72 0.09 -3.49 -5.91
CA CYS A 72 -0.13 -4.01 -4.56
C CYS A 72 -1.53 -4.58 -4.32
N PHE A 73 -2.53 -4.28 -5.13
CA PHE A 73 -3.91 -4.77 -5.02
C PHE A 73 -4.32 -5.40 -6.34
#